data_AF-A0A8I1SY16-F1
#
_entry.id   AF-A0A8I1SY16-F1
#
_cell.length_a   1.000
_cell.length_b   1.000
_cell.length_c   1.000
_cell.angle_alpha   90.00
_cell.angle_beta   90.00
_cell.angle_gamma   90.00
#
_symmetry.space_group_name_H-M   'P 1'
#
loop_
_entity.id
_entity.type
_entity.pdbx_description
1 polymer ?
#
loop_
_entity_poly.entity_id
_entity_poly.type
_entity_poly.pdbx_seq_one_letter_code
_entity_poly.pdbx_strand_id
1 'polypeptide(L)'
;MSFHKNHWLLFSVIFFGYIALSWIAAIGPAIWVQDHTRALPGSAPLTPLERRGLQIYIAEGCIACHTQQVRPLKMDAVWGRPSAPGDYAHLKPLDIWQPYAPAVLGSERTGPDLTSIGTRQPSETWQYLHLYNPRAVSPDSVMPAFPWLFEVVAKAPADAVVVPVPPPYAPSAGTVVASDKARALVAYLLSLKQVPLRASGASNAAAGTPVPPENATAGAEGATLYSNHCASCHQANGQGLAGVFPSLANNRVVVADDPAPHIATVLHGAQGRTIEGMTYPAAMPAFADQLTDAQIAAIVDHERSSWGNQAPKVMAKDVAAVRKGEAK
;
A
#
# COMPACT_ATOMS: atom_id res chain seq x y z
N MET A 1 4.03 -63.05 18.22
CA MET A 1 5.13 -62.10 18.52
C MET A 1 4.67 -61.11 19.57
N SER A 2 5.38 -60.97 20.70
CA SER A 2 5.08 -59.96 21.71
C SER A 2 5.49 -58.58 21.21
N PHE A 3 4.56 -57.88 20.56
CA PHE A 3 4.73 -56.54 19.97
C PHE A 3 5.46 -55.56 20.93
N HIS A 4 5.08 -55.59 22.20
CA HIS A 4 5.64 -54.75 23.27
C HIS A 4 7.07 -55.12 23.71
N LYS A 5 7.62 -56.27 23.31
CA LYS A 5 9.01 -56.67 23.65
C LYS A 5 10.00 -56.42 22.51
N ASN A 6 9.51 -56.22 21.28
CA ASN A 6 10.35 -55.87 20.15
C ASN A 6 10.35 -54.36 19.97
N HIS A 7 11.29 -53.70 20.64
CA HIS A 7 11.52 -52.25 20.58
C HIS A 7 11.62 -51.68 19.16
N TRP A 8 12.23 -52.38 18.20
CA TRP A 8 12.32 -51.93 16.81
C TRP A 8 10.96 -51.93 16.11
N LEU A 9 10.17 -52.97 16.34
CA LEU A 9 8.80 -53.08 15.81
C LEU A 9 7.89 -52.01 16.42
N LEU A 10 7.96 -51.81 17.75
CA LEU A 10 7.18 -50.79 18.44
C LEU A 10 7.53 -49.37 17.95
N PHE A 11 8.83 -49.05 17.89
CA PHE A 11 9.30 -47.76 17.37
C PHE A 11 8.83 -47.53 15.94
N SER A 12 9.01 -48.52 15.05
CA SER A 12 8.63 -48.39 13.64
C SER A 12 7.13 -48.13 13.49
N VAL A 13 6.28 -48.89 14.18
CA VAL A 13 4.82 -48.72 14.11
C VAL A 13 4.38 -47.35 14.61
N ILE A 14 4.95 -46.86 15.73
CA ILE A 14 4.62 -45.53 16.24
C ILE A 14 5.12 -44.44 15.30
N PHE A 15 6.37 -44.55 14.81
CA PHE A 15 6.98 -43.57 13.92
C PHE A 15 6.21 -43.44 12.60
N PHE A 16 5.97 -44.55 11.90
CA PHE A 16 5.21 -44.53 10.65
C PHE A 16 3.73 -44.20 10.88
N GLY A 17 3.15 -44.63 12.01
CA GLY A 17 1.80 -44.24 12.42
C GLY A 17 1.68 -42.73 12.62
N TYR A 18 2.66 -42.10 13.27
CA TYR A 18 2.71 -40.65 13.46
C TYR A 18 2.85 -39.91 12.13
N ILE A 19 3.71 -40.38 11.22
CA ILE A 19 3.85 -39.80 9.87
C ILE A 19 2.53 -39.89 9.11
N ALA A 20 1.90 -41.07 9.09
CA ALA A 20 0.64 -41.28 8.39
C ALA A 20 -0.49 -40.41 8.96
N LEU A 21 -0.60 -40.35 10.29
CA LEU A 21 -1.60 -39.52 10.96
C LEU A 21 -1.35 -38.03 10.70
N SER A 22 -0.10 -37.57 10.75
CA SER A 22 0.27 -36.19 10.43
C SER A 22 -0.08 -35.83 8.99
N TRP A 23 0.13 -36.77 8.06
CA TRP A 23 -0.22 -36.56 6.66
C TRP A 23 -1.73 -36.48 6.46
N ILE A 24 -2.51 -37.38 7.07
CA ILE A 24 -3.97 -37.40 6.95
C ILE A 24 -4.63 -36.21 7.66
N ALA A 25 -4.15 -35.85 8.86
CA ALA A 25 -4.81 -34.86 9.71
C ALA A 25 -4.37 -33.41 9.43
N ALA A 26 -3.14 -33.20 8.93
CA ALA A 26 -2.59 -31.85 8.75
C ALA A 26 -2.12 -31.56 7.32
N ILE A 27 -1.15 -32.34 6.81
CA ILE A 27 -0.49 -32.01 5.54
C ILE A 27 -1.43 -32.17 4.33
N GLY A 28 -2.12 -33.29 4.23
CA GLY A 28 -3.07 -33.59 3.16
C GLY A 28 -4.19 -32.55 3.08
N PRO A 29 -4.89 -32.24 4.19
CA PRO A 29 -5.87 -31.16 4.22
C PRO A 29 -5.29 -29.78 3.86
N ALA A 30 -4.08 -29.45 4.31
CA ALA A 30 -3.45 -28.17 3.98
C ALA A 30 -3.16 -28.03 2.47
N ILE A 31 -2.59 -29.08 1.86
CA ILE A 31 -2.38 -29.14 0.40
C ILE A 31 -3.71 -29.06 -0.33
N TRP A 32 -4.73 -29.81 0.13
CA TRP A 32 -6.07 -29.75 -0.46
C TRP A 32 -6.65 -28.34 -0.45
N VAL A 33 -6.55 -27.62 0.68
CA VAL A 33 -6.99 -26.22 0.78
C VAL A 33 -6.21 -25.33 -0.20
N GLN A 34 -4.88 -25.48 -0.29
CA GLN A 34 -4.05 -24.68 -1.19
C GLN A 34 -4.40 -24.91 -2.68
N ASP A 35 -4.74 -26.14 -3.05
CA ASP A 35 -5.06 -26.52 -4.42
C ASP A 35 -6.51 -26.23 -4.81
N HIS A 36 -7.43 -26.21 -3.82
CA HIS A 36 -8.87 -26.03 -4.05
C HIS A 36 -9.39 -24.63 -3.67
N THR A 37 -8.56 -23.78 -3.08
CA THR A 37 -8.93 -22.38 -2.83
C THR A 37 -8.98 -21.63 -4.15
N ARG A 38 -10.18 -21.18 -4.52
CA ARG A 38 -10.39 -20.39 -5.74
C ARG A 38 -9.93 -18.97 -5.54
N ALA A 39 -9.26 -18.44 -6.56
CA ALA A 39 -8.94 -17.02 -6.64
C ALA A 39 -10.22 -16.18 -6.71
N LEU A 40 -10.17 -14.97 -6.15
CA LEU A 40 -11.28 -14.03 -6.22
C LEU A 40 -11.47 -13.52 -7.66
N PRO A 41 -12.71 -13.27 -8.12
CA PRO A 41 -12.96 -12.62 -9.40
C PRO A 41 -12.22 -11.27 -9.49
N GLY A 42 -11.52 -11.04 -10.59
CA GLY A 42 -10.72 -9.82 -10.80
C GLY A 42 -9.32 -9.84 -10.17
N SER A 43 -8.96 -10.87 -9.40
CA SER A 43 -7.57 -11.05 -8.94
C SER A 43 -6.69 -11.61 -10.05
N ALA A 44 -5.56 -10.95 -10.32
CA ALA A 44 -4.56 -11.42 -11.28
C ALA A 44 -3.42 -12.16 -10.57
N PRO A 45 -2.81 -13.19 -11.20
CA PRO A 45 -1.60 -13.79 -10.68
C PRO A 45 -0.42 -12.81 -10.76
N LEU A 46 0.55 -12.98 -9.85
CA LEU A 46 1.78 -12.18 -9.86
C LEU A 46 2.57 -12.42 -11.16
N THR A 47 2.99 -11.31 -11.78
CA THR A 47 3.94 -11.28 -12.89
C THR A 47 5.31 -11.82 -12.45
N PRO A 48 6.22 -12.16 -13.38
CA PRO A 48 7.57 -12.61 -13.04
C PRO A 48 8.35 -11.59 -12.20
N LEU A 49 8.18 -10.30 -12.46
CA LEU A 49 8.84 -9.23 -11.71
C LEU A 49 8.30 -9.14 -10.27
N GLU A 50 6.98 -9.17 -10.10
CA GLU A 50 6.34 -9.15 -8.77
C GLU A 50 6.66 -10.43 -7.98
N ARG A 51 6.77 -11.59 -8.64
CA ARG A 51 7.19 -12.83 -7.98
C ARG A 51 8.64 -12.76 -7.49
N ARG A 52 9.54 -12.15 -8.28
CA ARG A 52 10.90 -11.85 -7.80
C ARG A 52 10.88 -10.86 -6.64
N GLY A 53 9.99 -9.87 -6.68
CA GLY A 53 9.77 -8.94 -5.58
C GLY A 53 9.33 -9.63 -4.29
N LEU A 54 8.42 -10.60 -4.37
CA LEU A 54 8.01 -11.44 -3.24
C LEU A 54 9.19 -12.23 -2.65
N GLN A 55 10.07 -12.78 -3.48
CA GLN A 55 11.28 -13.45 -3.00
C GLN A 55 12.19 -12.49 -2.22
N ILE A 56 12.35 -11.25 -2.71
CA ILE A 56 13.13 -10.22 -2.02
C ILE A 56 12.44 -9.81 -0.72
N TYR A 57 11.12 -9.61 -0.72
CA TYR A 57 10.35 -9.31 0.49
C TYR A 57 10.58 -10.34 1.61
N ILE A 58 10.63 -11.62 1.24
CA ILE A 58 10.93 -12.72 2.18
C ILE A 58 12.40 -12.69 2.61
N ALA A 59 13.33 -12.54 1.67
CA ALA A 59 14.76 -12.53 1.94
C ALA A 59 15.20 -11.38 2.84
N GLU A 60 14.57 -10.21 2.69
CA GLU A 60 14.80 -9.02 3.51
C GLU A 60 14.07 -9.07 4.87
N GLY A 61 13.28 -10.14 5.12
CA GLY A 61 12.62 -10.35 6.41
C GLY A 61 11.46 -9.41 6.70
N CYS A 62 10.89 -8.74 5.69
CA CYS A 62 9.84 -7.74 5.87
C CYS A 62 8.62 -8.27 6.66
N ILE A 63 8.31 -9.56 6.48
CA ILE A 63 7.24 -10.27 7.19
C ILE A 63 7.37 -10.22 8.73
N ALA A 64 8.58 -10.08 9.26
CA ALA A 64 8.80 -10.00 10.71
C ALA A 64 8.19 -8.72 11.31
N CYS A 65 8.00 -7.66 10.51
CA CYS A 65 7.43 -6.40 10.96
C CYS A 65 6.06 -6.10 10.35
N HIS A 66 5.77 -6.66 9.17
CA HIS A 66 4.60 -6.31 8.37
C HIS A 66 3.70 -7.52 8.14
N THR A 67 2.47 -7.43 8.62
CA THR A 67 1.43 -8.41 8.30
C THR A 67 0.89 -8.19 6.89
N GLN A 68 0.43 -9.26 6.24
CA GLN A 68 -0.43 -9.19 5.07
C GLN A 68 -1.71 -9.97 5.34
N GLN A 69 -2.36 -9.65 6.46
CA GLN A 69 -3.63 -10.23 6.86
C GLN A 69 -4.46 -9.21 7.65
N VAL A 70 -5.48 -8.68 6.98
CA VAL A 70 -6.45 -7.78 7.61
C VAL A 70 -7.47 -8.63 8.35
N ARG A 71 -7.58 -8.43 9.67
CA ARG A 71 -8.52 -9.17 10.52
C ARG A 71 -9.92 -8.55 10.46
N PRO A 72 -10.99 -9.30 10.77
CA PRO A 72 -12.35 -8.76 10.88
C PRO A 72 -12.57 -7.96 12.17
N LEU A 73 -11.69 -7.02 12.47
CA LEU A 73 -11.73 -6.14 13.62
C LEU A 73 -11.89 -4.69 13.15
N LYS A 74 -12.67 -3.88 13.87
CA LYS A 74 -12.91 -2.48 13.51
C LYS A 74 -11.61 -1.67 13.34
N MET A 75 -10.62 -1.91 14.20
CA MET A 75 -9.32 -1.23 14.15
C MET A 75 -8.48 -1.59 12.91
N ASP A 76 -8.70 -2.76 12.31
CA ASP A 76 -7.96 -3.22 11.13
C ASP A 76 -8.59 -2.70 9.81
N ALA A 77 -9.81 -2.13 9.87
CA ALA A 77 -10.53 -1.64 8.70
C ALA A 77 -9.79 -0.54 7.92
N VAL A 78 -8.85 0.17 8.57
CA VAL A 78 -8.00 1.18 7.93
C VAL A 78 -7.04 0.58 6.88
N TRP A 79 -6.77 -0.73 6.94
CA TRP A 79 -5.83 -1.42 6.04
C TRP A 79 -6.51 -2.10 4.84
N GLY A 80 -7.84 -2.17 4.86
CA GLY A 80 -8.63 -2.80 3.83
C GLY A 80 -9.80 -3.58 4.41
N ARG A 81 -10.42 -4.40 3.58
CA ARG A 81 -11.45 -5.34 4.06
C ARG A 81 -10.77 -6.54 4.74
N PRO A 82 -11.51 -7.33 5.53
CA PRO A 82 -10.99 -8.57 6.06
C PRO A 82 -10.46 -9.48 4.95
N SER A 83 -9.26 -10.02 5.14
CA SER A 83 -8.65 -10.95 4.19
C SER A 83 -9.48 -12.22 4.07
N ALA A 84 -9.58 -12.74 2.85
CA ALA A 84 -10.23 -13.99 2.52
C ALA A 84 -9.21 -14.99 1.95
N PRO A 85 -9.43 -16.31 2.05
CA PRO A 85 -8.52 -17.32 1.48
C PRO A 85 -8.20 -17.09 -0.01
N GLY A 86 -9.18 -16.61 -0.78
CA GLY A 86 -9.01 -16.31 -2.20
C GLY A 86 -8.02 -15.17 -2.52
N ASP A 87 -7.68 -14.32 -1.55
CA ASP A 87 -6.62 -13.30 -1.69
C ASP A 87 -5.23 -13.94 -1.86
N TYR A 88 -5.06 -15.17 -1.37
CA TYR A 88 -3.78 -15.89 -1.36
C TYR A 88 -3.73 -17.03 -2.40
N ALA A 89 -4.80 -17.24 -3.17
CA ALA A 89 -4.91 -18.37 -4.10
C ALA A 89 -3.81 -18.40 -5.19
N HIS A 90 -3.28 -17.23 -5.54
CA HIS A 90 -2.21 -17.07 -6.53
C HIS A 90 -0.80 -17.21 -5.94
N LEU A 91 -0.67 -17.28 -4.60
CA LEU A 91 0.61 -17.59 -3.97
C LEU A 91 0.89 -19.07 -4.17
N LYS A 92 1.93 -19.35 -4.94
CA LYS A 92 2.39 -20.69 -5.28
C LYS A 92 3.81 -20.90 -4.75
N PRO A 93 4.27 -22.17 -4.63
CA PRO A 93 5.63 -22.48 -4.24
C PRO A 93 6.66 -21.68 -5.04
N LEU A 94 7.68 -21.16 -4.36
CA LEU A 94 8.67 -20.28 -4.98
C LEU A 94 9.79 -21.07 -5.66
N ASP A 95 10.19 -22.18 -5.06
CA ASP A 95 11.20 -23.10 -5.56
C ASP A 95 11.08 -24.49 -4.90
N ILE A 96 12.02 -25.39 -5.21
CA ILE A 96 12.04 -26.76 -4.69
C ILE A 96 12.30 -26.85 -3.18
N TRP A 97 12.95 -25.83 -2.60
CA TRP A 97 13.28 -25.74 -1.17
C TRP A 97 12.18 -25.03 -0.37
N GLN A 98 11.31 -24.29 -1.06
CA GLN A 98 10.09 -23.67 -0.53
C GLN A 98 8.85 -24.24 -1.25
N PRO A 99 8.52 -25.53 -1.03
CA PRO A 99 7.50 -26.26 -1.78
C PRO A 99 6.06 -25.87 -1.42
N TYR A 100 5.87 -24.91 -0.52
CA TYR A 100 4.57 -24.42 -0.07
C TYR A 100 4.40 -22.95 -0.43
N ALA A 101 3.15 -22.49 -0.55
CA ALA A 101 2.88 -21.07 -0.71
C ALA A 101 3.54 -20.31 0.45
N PRO A 102 4.30 -19.23 0.17
CA PRO A 102 4.97 -18.51 1.23
C PRO A 102 3.94 -17.94 2.19
N ALA A 103 4.12 -18.19 3.48
CA ALA A 103 3.23 -17.73 4.52
C ALA A 103 3.45 -16.22 4.77
N VAL A 104 3.01 -15.36 3.85
CA VAL A 104 3.19 -13.89 3.95
C VAL A 104 2.24 -13.20 4.94
N LEU A 105 1.40 -13.96 5.64
CA LEU A 105 0.39 -13.41 6.56
C LEU A 105 1.01 -12.55 7.66
N GLY A 106 2.23 -12.91 8.10
CA GLY A 106 2.91 -12.27 9.22
C GLY A 106 2.38 -12.76 10.57
N SER A 107 3.16 -12.52 11.62
CA SER A 107 2.79 -12.86 13.01
C SER A 107 2.95 -11.69 13.99
N GLU A 108 3.56 -10.61 13.53
CA GLU A 108 3.82 -9.39 14.29
C GLU A 108 3.56 -8.17 13.40
N ARG A 109 3.12 -7.07 14.02
CA ARG A 109 2.79 -5.81 13.34
C ARG A 109 3.51 -4.65 14.03
N THR A 110 4.83 -4.58 13.82
CA THR A 110 5.65 -3.42 14.22
C THR A 110 5.48 -2.27 13.21
N GLY A 111 5.38 -2.60 11.92
CA GLY A 111 4.95 -1.68 10.87
C GLY A 111 3.49 -1.93 10.45
N PRO A 112 2.87 -1.06 9.63
CA PRO A 112 1.51 -1.26 9.14
C PRO A 112 1.31 -2.58 8.40
N ASP A 113 0.07 -3.08 8.37
CA ASP A 113 -0.31 -4.16 7.46
C ASP A 113 -0.11 -3.73 6.00
N LEU A 114 0.34 -4.62 5.13
CA LEU A 114 0.67 -4.34 3.72
C LEU A 114 -0.30 -4.94 2.70
N THR A 115 -1.35 -5.66 3.13
CA THR A 115 -2.30 -6.35 2.23
C THR A 115 -2.86 -5.47 1.10
N SER A 116 -3.08 -4.18 1.37
CA SER A 116 -3.57 -3.22 0.38
C SER A 116 -2.63 -2.03 0.18
N ILE A 117 -1.31 -2.21 0.37
CA ILE A 117 -0.37 -1.08 0.26
C ILE A 117 -0.31 -0.49 -1.15
N GLY A 118 -0.50 -1.29 -2.20
CA GLY A 118 -0.54 -0.80 -3.58
C GLY A 118 -1.72 0.11 -3.88
N THR A 119 -2.79 0.04 -3.08
CA THR A 119 -3.92 0.97 -3.14
C THR A 119 -3.66 2.19 -2.24
N ARG A 120 -3.13 1.97 -1.02
CA ARG A 120 -2.94 3.05 -0.04
C ARG A 120 -1.75 3.96 -0.33
N GLN A 121 -0.68 3.42 -0.92
CA GLN A 121 0.55 4.15 -1.26
C GLN A 121 1.00 3.76 -2.68
N PRO A 122 0.29 4.26 -3.73
CA PRO A 122 0.55 3.87 -5.12
C PRO A 122 1.77 4.56 -5.75
N SER A 123 2.38 5.53 -5.07
CA SER A 123 3.52 6.28 -5.61
C SER A 123 4.80 5.45 -5.54
N GLU A 124 5.36 5.07 -6.70
CA GLU A 124 6.62 4.32 -6.73
C GLU A 124 7.75 5.11 -6.08
N THR A 125 7.80 6.43 -6.31
CA THR A 125 8.80 7.32 -5.73
C THR A 125 8.76 7.29 -4.20
N TRP A 126 7.56 7.28 -3.61
CA TRP A 126 7.39 7.13 -2.17
C TRP A 126 7.93 5.77 -1.71
N GLN A 127 7.58 4.68 -2.40
CA GLN A 127 8.04 3.32 -2.04
C GLN A 127 9.58 3.21 -2.09
N TYR A 128 10.21 3.71 -3.16
CA TYR A 128 11.67 3.70 -3.29
C TYR A 128 12.34 4.54 -2.20
N LEU A 129 11.84 5.74 -1.94
CA LEU A 129 12.41 6.62 -0.93
C LEU A 129 12.23 6.04 0.49
N HIS A 130 11.06 5.46 0.77
CA HIS A 130 10.78 4.77 2.02
C HIS A 130 11.72 3.58 2.23
N LEU A 131 11.95 2.74 1.23
CA LEU A 131 12.88 1.62 1.33
C LEU A 131 14.33 2.08 1.48
N TYR A 132 14.75 3.12 0.74
CA TYR A 132 16.10 3.67 0.83
C TYR A 132 16.37 4.25 2.22
N ASN A 133 15.45 5.06 2.74
CA ASN A 133 15.51 5.60 4.08
C ASN A 133 14.10 5.94 4.62
N PRO A 134 13.51 5.10 5.49
CA PRO A 134 12.15 5.30 5.98
C PRO A 134 11.92 6.66 6.64
N ARG A 135 12.96 7.20 7.32
CA ARG A 135 12.90 8.49 8.02
C ARG A 135 12.85 9.70 7.10
N ALA A 136 13.06 9.51 5.79
CA ALA A 136 12.89 10.56 4.79
C ALA A 136 11.42 10.94 4.56
N VAL A 137 10.51 9.97 4.70
CA VAL A 137 9.07 10.15 4.48
C VAL A 137 8.24 9.96 5.75
N SER A 138 8.80 9.28 6.75
CA SER A 138 8.19 9.05 8.05
C SER A 138 9.26 9.24 9.13
N PRO A 139 9.48 10.48 9.63
CA PRO A 139 10.58 10.80 10.54
C PRO A 139 10.70 9.90 11.77
N ASP A 140 9.57 9.48 12.33
CA ASP A 140 9.49 8.62 13.52
C ASP A 140 9.52 7.11 13.20
N SER A 141 9.83 6.74 11.96
CA SER A 141 9.82 5.33 11.54
C SER A 141 10.93 4.53 12.21
N VAL A 142 10.53 3.41 12.83
CA VAL A 142 11.45 2.39 13.38
C VAL A 142 11.91 1.38 12.33
N MET A 143 11.38 1.43 11.11
CA MET A 143 11.76 0.51 10.04
C MET A 143 13.24 0.69 9.68
N PRO A 144 14.02 -0.40 9.52
CA PRO A 144 15.40 -0.32 9.01
C PRO A 144 15.45 0.28 7.60
N ALA A 145 16.57 0.94 7.27
CA ALA A 145 16.82 1.35 5.90
C ALA A 145 17.40 0.18 5.09
N PHE A 146 17.04 0.08 3.81
CA PHE A 146 17.52 -0.94 2.87
C PHE A 146 18.39 -0.33 1.75
N PRO A 147 19.45 0.45 2.06
CA PRO A 147 20.24 1.14 1.04
C PRO A 147 20.96 0.18 0.09
N TRP A 148 21.18 -1.09 0.49
CA TRP A 148 21.78 -2.13 -0.36
C TRP A 148 20.90 -2.58 -1.53
N LEU A 149 19.62 -2.19 -1.55
CA LEU A 149 18.75 -2.38 -2.71
C LEU A 149 18.93 -1.28 -3.77
N PHE A 150 19.80 -0.30 -3.53
CA PHE A 150 20.00 0.86 -4.38
C PHE A 150 21.49 1.01 -4.76
N GLU A 151 21.73 1.74 -5.83
CA GLU A 151 23.07 2.04 -6.33
C GLU A 151 23.28 3.54 -6.37
N VAL A 152 24.52 3.99 -6.11
CA VAL A 152 24.92 5.39 -6.23
C VAL A 152 25.79 5.53 -7.46
N VAL A 153 25.31 6.27 -8.45
CA VAL A 153 25.98 6.44 -9.75
C VAL A 153 26.35 7.90 -9.98
N ALA A 154 27.51 8.15 -10.60
CA ALA A 154 27.94 9.52 -10.90
C ALA A 154 27.00 10.23 -11.90
N LYS A 155 26.45 9.47 -12.84
CA LYS A 155 25.45 9.93 -13.81
C LYS A 155 24.43 8.84 -14.03
N ALA A 156 23.16 9.14 -13.78
CA ALA A 156 22.07 8.20 -14.00
C ALA A 156 21.91 7.89 -15.50
N PRO A 157 21.84 6.61 -15.89
CA PRO A 157 21.36 6.21 -17.21
C PRO A 157 19.96 6.77 -17.50
N ALA A 158 19.62 6.95 -18.77
CA ALA A 158 18.34 7.57 -19.16
C ALA A 158 17.11 6.72 -18.75
N ASP A 159 17.27 5.40 -18.66
CA ASP A 159 16.26 4.42 -18.25
C ASP A 159 16.31 4.10 -16.74
N ALA A 160 17.24 4.70 -15.99
CA ALA A 160 17.36 4.46 -14.57
C ALA A 160 16.23 5.16 -13.80
N VAL A 161 15.69 4.45 -12.81
CA VAL A 161 14.74 5.04 -11.86
C VAL A 161 15.53 5.80 -10.81
N VAL A 162 15.59 7.11 -10.97
CA VAL A 162 16.24 8.02 -10.01
C VAL A 162 15.37 8.17 -8.78
N VAL A 163 15.98 7.98 -7.60
CA VAL A 163 15.31 8.18 -6.31
C VAL A 163 15.64 9.59 -5.82
N PRO A 164 14.66 10.49 -5.68
CA PRO A 164 14.89 11.86 -5.26
C PRO A 164 15.08 11.90 -3.73
N VAL A 165 16.27 11.55 -3.27
CA VAL A 165 16.60 11.52 -1.84
C VAL A 165 16.84 12.96 -1.34
N PRO A 166 16.18 13.39 -0.26
CA PRO A 166 16.32 14.76 0.23
C PRO A 166 17.71 14.98 0.86
N PRO A 167 18.19 16.24 0.93
CA PRO A 167 19.58 16.54 1.29
C PRO A 167 20.11 15.91 2.60
N PRO A 168 19.33 15.81 3.70
CA PRO A 168 19.82 15.20 4.94
C PRO A 168 20.16 13.70 4.82
N TYR A 169 19.62 13.02 3.81
CA TYR A 169 19.80 11.58 3.60
C TYR A 169 20.51 11.25 2.29
N ALA A 170 20.84 12.27 1.48
CA ALA A 170 21.49 12.09 0.20
C ALA A 170 22.95 11.64 0.39
N PRO A 171 23.52 10.84 -0.54
CA PRO A 171 24.93 10.50 -0.51
C PRO A 171 25.80 11.77 -0.69
N SER A 172 27.05 11.72 -0.23
CA SER A 172 27.99 12.84 -0.35
C SER A 172 28.32 13.21 -1.80
N ALA A 173 28.22 12.26 -2.72
CA ALA A 173 28.35 12.46 -4.15
C ALA A 173 27.55 11.40 -4.92
N GLY A 174 27.11 11.76 -6.14
CA GLY A 174 26.35 10.86 -7.03
C GLY A 174 24.84 10.90 -6.82
N THR A 175 24.14 10.17 -7.68
CA THR A 175 22.68 10.07 -7.70
C THR A 175 22.27 8.66 -7.30
N VAL A 176 21.27 8.55 -6.42
CA VAL A 176 20.70 7.27 -6.02
C VAL A 176 19.75 6.76 -7.11
N VAL A 177 19.96 5.52 -7.55
CA VAL A 177 19.11 4.83 -8.52
C VAL A 177 18.64 3.49 -7.96
N ALA A 178 17.42 3.08 -8.31
CA ALA A 178 16.87 1.80 -7.90
C ALA A 178 17.53 0.65 -8.68
N SER A 179 18.07 -0.35 -7.97
CA SER A 179 18.55 -1.58 -8.58
C SER A 179 17.39 -2.44 -9.09
N ASP A 180 17.69 -3.51 -9.84
CA ASP A 180 16.71 -4.54 -10.22
C ASP A 180 15.96 -5.13 -9.02
N LYS A 181 16.63 -5.27 -7.88
CA LYS A 181 16.01 -5.79 -6.66
C LYS A 181 14.99 -4.81 -6.08
N ALA A 182 15.36 -3.53 -5.98
CA ALA A 182 14.43 -2.49 -5.54
C ALA A 182 13.21 -2.40 -6.46
N ARG A 183 13.43 -2.42 -7.79
CA ARG A 183 12.35 -2.40 -8.78
C ARG A 183 11.39 -3.58 -8.63
N ALA A 184 11.93 -4.79 -8.47
CA ALA A 184 11.12 -5.99 -8.25
C ALA A 184 10.33 -5.91 -6.93
N LEU A 185 10.96 -5.50 -5.83
CA LEU A 185 10.29 -5.35 -4.54
C LEU A 185 9.16 -4.31 -4.59
N VAL A 186 9.41 -3.15 -5.19
CA VAL A 186 8.37 -2.11 -5.35
C VAL A 186 7.24 -2.59 -6.25
N ALA A 187 7.53 -3.31 -7.34
CA ALA A 187 6.50 -3.94 -8.16
C ALA A 187 5.62 -4.88 -7.34
N TYR A 188 6.21 -5.74 -6.50
CA TYR A 188 5.45 -6.60 -5.59
C TYR A 188 4.58 -5.80 -4.62
N LEU A 189 5.13 -4.80 -3.93
CA LEU A 189 4.36 -3.96 -2.99
C LEU A 189 3.18 -3.27 -3.69
N LEU A 190 3.40 -2.73 -4.89
CA LEU A 190 2.36 -2.09 -5.68
C LEU A 190 1.32 -3.08 -6.22
N SER A 191 1.67 -4.36 -6.38
CA SER A 191 0.71 -5.42 -6.75
C SER A 191 -0.25 -5.79 -5.62
N LEU A 192 0.08 -5.47 -4.37
CA LEU A 192 -0.76 -5.77 -3.20
C LEU A 192 -1.98 -4.85 -3.15
N LYS A 193 -3.01 -5.26 -3.89
CA LYS A 193 -4.31 -4.58 -4.02
C LYS A 193 -5.44 -5.59 -3.81
N GLN A 194 -6.23 -5.37 -2.76
CA GLN A 194 -7.40 -6.19 -2.47
C GLN A 194 -8.53 -5.97 -3.49
N VAL A 195 -8.96 -7.01 -4.20
CA VAL A 195 -10.10 -6.97 -5.15
C VAL A 195 -11.44 -7.22 -4.45
N PRO A 196 -12.56 -6.57 -4.76
CA PRO A 196 -13.83 -6.76 -4.03
C PRO A 196 -14.26 -8.23 -3.87
N LEU A 197 -14.82 -8.61 -2.71
CA LEU A 197 -15.28 -10.00 -2.45
C LEU A 197 -16.50 -10.40 -3.29
N ARG A 198 -17.28 -9.42 -3.75
CA ARG A 198 -18.40 -9.63 -4.67
C ARG A 198 -18.09 -8.87 -5.95
N ALA A 199 -18.16 -9.55 -7.09
CA ALA A 199 -18.26 -8.85 -8.37
C ALA A 199 -19.44 -7.88 -8.27
N SER A 200 -19.25 -6.61 -8.63
CA SER A 200 -20.33 -5.62 -8.66
C SER A 200 -21.44 -6.14 -9.59
N GLY A 201 -22.49 -6.71 -9.01
CA GLY A 201 -23.52 -7.39 -9.80
C GLY A 201 -24.48 -8.34 -9.05
N ALA A 202 -24.26 -8.64 -7.77
CA ALA A 202 -25.22 -9.43 -6.99
C ALA A 202 -25.63 -8.69 -5.71
N SER A 203 -26.63 -7.83 -5.85
CA SER A 203 -27.51 -7.44 -4.74
C SER A 203 -28.23 -8.69 -4.25
N ASN A 204 -27.91 -9.12 -3.04
CA ASN A 204 -28.89 -9.78 -2.19
C ASN A 204 -28.89 -9.04 -0.86
N ALA A 205 -29.99 -8.34 -0.66
CA ALA A 205 -30.36 -7.68 0.57
C ALA A 205 -30.34 -8.66 1.73
N ALA A 206 -29.52 -8.36 2.74
CA ALA A 206 -29.71 -8.63 4.15
C ALA A 206 -28.46 -8.14 4.90
N ALA A 207 -28.19 -6.84 4.80
CA ALA A 207 -27.30 -6.14 5.70
C ALA A 207 -28.04 -4.87 6.08
N GLY A 208 -28.16 -4.61 7.39
CA GLY A 208 -28.91 -3.49 7.93
C GLY A 208 -28.64 -2.22 7.16
N THR A 209 -29.71 -1.46 6.91
CA THR A 209 -29.67 -0.11 6.37
C THR A 209 -28.45 0.64 6.92
N PRO A 210 -27.53 1.11 6.06
CA PRO A 210 -26.56 2.11 6.48
C PRO A 210 -27.40 3.32 6.89
N VAL A 211 -27.43 3.59 8.20
CA VAL A 211 -27.84 4.90 8.69
C VAL A 211 -26.82 5.88 8.10
N PRO A 212 -27.22 6.83 7.23
CA PRO A 212 -26.32 7.89 6.82
C PRO A 212 -25.91 8.63 8.10
N PRO A 213 -24.63 8.99 8.32
CA PRO A 213 -24.33 9.96 9.35
C PRO A 213 -24.99 11.27 8.94
N GLU A 214 -26.14 11.51 9.54
CA GLU A 214 -26.84 12.77 9.55
C GLU A 214 -25.95 13.75 10.31
N ASN A 215 -25.46 14.78 9.60
CA ASN A 215 -24.81 15.98 10.15
C ASN A 215 -23.67 15.72 11.15
N ALA A 216 -22.54 15.20 10.67
CA ALA A 216 -21.25 15.41 11.32
C ALA A 216 -20.58 16.66 10.72
N THR A 217 -20.03 17.51 11.57
CA THR A 217 -19.39 18.78 11.21
C THR A 217 -18.29 18.58 10.16
N ALA A 218 -18.48 19.14 8.97
CA ALA A 218 -17.61 18.97 7.79
C ALA A 218 -16.10 19.23 8.02
N GLY A 219 -15.72 20.00 9.05
CA GLY A 219 -14.31 20.26 9.39
C GLY A 219 -13.57 19.09 10.05
N ALA A 220 -14.27 18.22 10.79
CA ALA A 220 -13.64 17.07 11.46
C ALA A 220 -13.40 15.88 10.50
N GLU A 221 -14.19 15.80 9.42
CA GLU A 221 -14.04 14.79 8.38
C GLU A 221 -12.86 15.11 7.44
N GLY A 222 -12.68 16.38 7.05
CA GLY A 222 -11.61 16.80 6.14
C GLY A 222 -10.21 16.49 6.63
N ALA A 223 -9.90 16.80 7.90
CA ALA A 223 -8.59 16.50 8.50
C ALA A 223 -8.30 14.99 8.59
N THR A 224 -9.32 14.19 8.92
CA THR A 224 -9.19 12.72 8.98
C THR A 224 -8.96 12.13 7.60
N LEU A 225 -9.73 12.57 6.60
CA LEU A 225 -9.56 12.16 5.21
C LEU A 225 -8.17 12.56 4.69
N TYR A 226 -7.73 13.78 4.96
CA TYR A 226 -6.38 14.25 4.62
C TYR A 226 -5.29 13.34 5.24
N SER A 227 -5.42 13.05 6.53
CA SER A 227 -4.47 12.17 7.23
C SER A 227 -4.39 10.78 6.61
N ASN A 228 -5.51 10.26 6.08
CA ASN A 228 -5.59 8.91 5.54
C ASN A 228 -5.11 8.82 4.08
N HIS A 229 -5.23 9.90 3.30
CA HIS A 229 -5.02 9.87 1.85
C HIS A 229 -3.85 10.74 1.36
N CYS A 230 -3.54 11.83 2.06
CA CYS A 230 -2.63 12.88 1.56
C CYS A 230 -1.36 12.99 2.41
N ALA A 231 -1.48 12.83 3.73
CA ALA A 231 -0.42 13.15 4.69
C ALA A 231 0.83 12.27 4.57
N SER A 232 0.76 11.09 3.95
CA SER A 232 1.94 10.25 3.72
C SER A 232 2.98 10.88 2.78
N CYS A 233 2.53 11.75 1.88
CA CYS A 233 3.38 12.47 0.93
C CYS A 233 3.46 13.95 1.26
N HIS A 234 2.32 14.58 1.59
CA HIS A 234 2.26 16.01 1.89
C HIS A 234 2.55 16.36 3.35
N GLN A 235 2.80 15.35 4.20
CA GLN A 235 3.04 15.45 5.63
C GLN A 235 1.84 15.98 6.43
N ALA A 236 1.75 15.66 7.72
CA ALA A 236 0.64 16.13 8.56
C ALA A 236 0.58 17.67 8.70
N ASN A 237 1.72 18.34 8.50
CA ASN A 237 1.85 19.79 8.51
C ASN A 237 1.72 20.44 7.12
N GLY A 238 1.38 19.67 6.08
CA GLY A 238 1.16 20.18 4.73
C GLY A 238 2.42 20.70 4.02
N GLN A 239 3.62 20.52 4.59
CA GLN A 239 4.86 21.04 4.00
C GLN A 239 5.41 20.15 2.87
N GLY A 240 4.94 18.91 2.77
CA GLY A 240 5.48 17.90 1.86
C GLY A 240 6.95 17.62 2.15
N LEU A 241 7.67 17.20 1.10
CA LEU A 241 9.09 16.95 1.14
C LEU A 241 9.72 17.69 -0.03
N ALA A 242 10.45 18.78 0.25
CA ALA A 242 11.05 19.63 -0.77
C ALA A 242 11.83 18.81 -1.82
N GLY A 243 11.54 19.06 -3.09
CA GLY A 243 12.13 18.34 -4.24
C GLY A 243 11.52 16.97 -4.55
N VAL A 244 10.57 16.49 -3.72
CA VAL A 244 9.92 15.19 -3.88
C VAL A 244 8.40 15.33 -3.93
N PHE A 245 7.79 15.89 -2.88
CA PHE A 245 6.36 16.15 -2.75
C PHE A 245 6.16 17.64 -2.41
N PRO A 246 5.35 18.39 -3.17
CA PRO A 246 5.23 19.82 -2.98
C PRO A 246 4.48 20.19 -1.68
N SER A 247 4.82 21.36 -1.14
CA SER A 247 4.08 21.98 -0.04
C SER A 247 2.66 22.36 -0.50
N LEU A 248 1.69 22.08 0.36
CA LEU A 248 0.32 22.59 0.29
C LEU A 248 0.16 23.88 1.10
N ALA A 249 0.99 24.08 2.12
CA ALA A 249 1.05 25.32 2.88
C ALA A 249 1.56 26.47 1.99
N ASN A 250 0.80 27.57 1.96
CA ASN A 250 1.01 28.79 1.17
C ASN A 250 1.18 28.55 -0.35
N ASN A 251 0.71 27.42 -0.86
CA ASN A 251 0.83 27.10 -2.29
C ASN A 251 -0.16 27.94 -3.11
N ARG A 252 0.33 28.59 -4.17
CA ARG A 252 -0.47 29.46 -5.05
C ARG A 252 -1.77 28.83 -5.57
N VAL A 253 -1.76 27.52 -5.85
CA VAL A 253 -2.94 26.80 -6.37
C VAL A 253 -3.91 26.52 -5.24
N VAL A 254 -3.39 26.21 -4.04
CA VAL A 254 -4.20 25.95 -2.85
C VAL A 254 -4.87 27.24 -2.38
N VAL A 255 -4.17 28.37 -2.35
CA VAL A 255 -4.73 29.64 -1.84
C VAL A 255 -5.45 30.49 -2.91
N ALA A 256 -5.52 30.02 -4.16
CA ALA A 256 -6.22 30.75 -5.22
C ALA A 256 -7.72 30.91 -4.92
N ASP A 257 -8.29 32.06 -5.31
CA ASP A 257 -9.72 32.34 -5.18
C ASP A 257 -10.56 31.27 -5.90
N ASP A 258 -10.16 30.93 -7.13
CA ASP A 258 -10.76 29.84 -7.90
C ASP A 258 -10.20 28.48 -7.42
N PRO A 259 -11.04 27.60 -6.87
CA PRO A 259 -10.61 26.28 -6.42
C PRO A 259 -10.48 25.25 -7.56
N ALA A 260 -10.96 25.54 -8.78
CA ALA A 260 -11.04 24.53 -9.84
C ALA A 260 -9.69 23.88 -10.20
N PRO A 261 -8.56 24.61 -10.32
CA PRO A 261 -7.26 23.98 -10.59
C PRO A 261 -6.77 23.09 -9.44
N HIS A 262 -7.10 23.45 -8.20
CA HIS A 262 -6.76 22.65 -7.02
C HIS A 262 -7.58 21.35 -6.99
N ILE A 263 -8.90 21.47 -7.17
CA ILE A 263 -9.82 20.33 -7.25
C ILE A 263 -9.41 19.39 -8.41
N ALA A 264 -9.10 19.94 -9.59
CA ALA A 264 -8.67 19.16 -10.75
C ALA A 264 -7.38 18.37 -10.47
N THR A 265 -6.45 18.96 -9.72
CA THR A 265 -5.21 18.29 -9.30
C THR A 265 -5.50 17.08 -8.40
N VAL A 266 -6.42 17.21 -7.44
CA VAL A 266 -6.81 16.10 -6.56
C VAL A 266 -7.59 15.02 -7.33
N LEU A 267 -8.50 15.41 -8.22
CA LEU A 267 -9.29 14.47 -9.00
C LEU A 267 -8.43 13.63 -9.96
N HIS A 268 -7.53 14.29 -10.70
CA HIS A 268 -6.81 13.69 -11.81
C HIS A 268 -5.36 13.33 -11.50
N GLY A 269 -4.87 13.70 -10.32
CA GLY A 269 -3.47 13.56 -9.95
C GLY A 269 -2.58 14.56 -10.68
N ALA A 270 -1.28 14.44 -10.46
CA ALA A 270 -0.27 15.28 -11.10
C ALA A 270 1.07 14.55 -11.18
N GLN A 271 1.88 14.86 -12.19
CA GLN A 271 3.22 14.27 -12.32
C GLN A 271 4.18 15.26 -12.97
N GLY A 272 5.44 15.25 -12.52
CA GLY A 272 6.52 16.01 -13.16
C GLY A 272 6.31 17.52 -13.16
N ARG A 273 5.62 18.07 -12.17
CA ARG A 273 5.26 19.50 -12.13
C ARG A 273 6.41 20.34 -11.60
N THR A 274 6.65 21.49 -12.24
CA THR A 274 7.53 22.52 -11.69
C THR A 274 6.70 23.54 -10.93
N ILE A 275 6.99 23.70 -9.64
CA ILE A 275 6.34 24.67 -8.76
C ILE A 275 7.46 25.55 -8.20
N GLU A 276 7.38 26.85 -8.46
CA GLU A 276 8.35 27.84 -7.94
C GLU A 276 9.81 27.53 -8.32
N GLY A 277 10.01 27.04 -9.55
CA GLY A 277 11.34 26.70 -10.07
C GLY A 277 11.88 25.36 -9.58
N MET A 278 11.17 24.66 -8.69
CA MET A 278 11.51 23.32 -8.23
C MET A 278 10.65 22.26 -8.94
N THR A 279 11.30 21.27 -9.54
CA THR A 279 10.61 20.17 -10.22
C THR A 279 10.32 19.04 -9.23
N TYR A 280 9.07 18.61 -9.21
CA TYR A 280 8.58 17.50 -8.39
C TYR A 280 8.33 16.29 -9.29
N PRO A 281 9.24 15.30 -9.29
CA PRO A 281 9.16 14.17 -10.22
C PRO A 281 8.12 13.13 -9.80
N ALA A 282 7.74 13.09 -8.52
CA ALA A 282 6.82 12.10 -7.99
C ALA A 282 5.41 12.26 -8.61
N ALA A 283 4.79 11.13 -8.93
CA ALA A 283 3.39 11.11 -9.33
C ALA A 283 2.49 11.18 -8.09
N MET A 284 1.60 12.18 -8.07
CA MET A 284 0.43 12.26 -7.20
C MET A 284 -0.69 11.42 -7.83
N PRO A 285 -1.25 10.44 -7.10
CA PRO A 285 -2.33 9.61 -7.61
C PRO A 285 -3.62 10.39 -7.85
N ALA A 286 -4.43 9.90 -8.78
CA ALA A 286 -5.78 10.41 -9.03
C ALA A 286 -6.78 9.85 -8.01
N PHE A 287 -7.63 10.70 -7.45
CA PHE A 287 -8.63 10.31 -6.45
C PHE A 287 -10.07 10.30 -6.96
N ALA A 288 -10.31 10.63 -8.24
CA ALA A 288 -11.65 10.66 -8.83
C ALA A 288 -12.45 9.37 -8.59
N ASP A 289 -11.83 8.19 -8.70
CA ASP A 289 -12.52 6.91 -8.55
C ASP A 289 -12.47 6.35 -7.11
N GLN A 290 -11.73 7.02 -6.22
CA GLN A 290 -11.50 6.54 -4.85
C GLN A 290 -12.36 7.28 -3.82
N LEU A 291 -12.68 8.55 -4.09
CA LEU A 291 -13.36 9.44 -3.17
C LEU A 291 -14.58 10.09 -3.81
N THR A 292 -15.63 10.26 -3.00
CA THR A 292 -16.85 10.99 -3.38
C THR A 292 -16.59 12.50 -3.45
N ASP A 293 -17.47 13.23 -4.15
CA ASP A 293 -17.36 14.68 -4.28
C ASP A 293 -17.41 15.40 -2.92
N ALA A 294 -18.19 14.89 -1.97
CA ALA A 294 -18.25 15.42 -0.61
C ALA A 294 -16.93 15.21 0.15
N GLN A 295 -16.31 14.03 0.02
CA GLN A 295 -15.03 13.73 0.65
C GLN A 295 -13.90 14.58 0.06
N ILE A 296 -13.85 14.72 -1.27
CA ILE A 296 -12.85 15.57 -1.94
C ILE A 296 -13.04 17.04 -1.52
N ALA A 297 -14.28 17.54 -1.49
CA ALA A 297 -14.56 18.90 -1.03
C ALA A 297 -14.08 19.12 0.41
N ALA A 298 -14.31 18.16 1.32
CA ALA A 298 -13.85 18.24 2.70
C ALA A 298 -12.31 18.23 2.83
N ILE A 299 -11.61 17.42 2.03
CA ILE A 299 -10.13 17.41 1.98
C ILE A 299 -9.62 18.76 1.48
N VAL A 300 -10.13 19.22 0.32
CA VAL A 300 -9.69 20.47 -0.30
C VAL A 300 -9.99 21.66 0.60
N ASP A 301 -11.14 21.69 1.27
CA ASP A 301 -11.49 22.73 2.26
C ASP A 301 -10.52 22.73 3.45
N HIS A 302 -10.16 21.56 3.96
CA HIS A 302 -9.15 21.43 5.02
C HIS A 302 -7.78 21.96 4.57
N GLU A 303 -7.31 21.57 3.39
CA GLU A 303 -6.03 22.04 2.83
C GLU A 303 -6.02 23.57 2.62
N ARG A 304 -7.15 24.14 2.16
CA ARG A 304 -7.31 25.58 1.90
C ARG A 304 -7.46 26.44 3.15
N SER A 305 -7.73 25.83 4.30
CA SER A 305 -7.92 26.50 5.59
C SER A 305 -6.86 26.14 6.65
N SER A 306 -5.93 25.24 6.33
CA SER A 306 -4.89 24.76 7.23
C SER A 306 -3.53 25.40 6.98
N TRP A 307 -2.62 25.30 7.95
CA TRP A 307 -1.21 25.70 7.83
C TRP A 307 -0.99 27.17 7.42
N GLY A 308 -1.93 28.04 7.81
CA GLY A 308 -1.91 29.47 7.48
C GLY A 308 -2.59 29.82 6.16
N ASN A 309 -3.10 28.83 5.41
CA ASN A 309 -3.87 29.06 4.21
C ASN A 309 -5.20 29.76 4.54
N GLN A 310 -5.55 30.77 3.73
CA GLN A 310 -6.82 31.45 3.79
C GLN A 310 -7.38 31.54 2.37
N ALA A 311 -8.22 30.58 2.00
CA ALA A 311 -8.85 30.54 0.69
C ALA A 311 -10.36 30.32 0.81
N PRO A 312 -11.15 30.71 -0.21
CA PRO A 312 -12.59 30.45 -0.23
C PRO A 312 -12.92 28.96 -0.03
N LYS A 313 -13.98 28.72 0.75
CA LYS A 313 -14.51 27.38 1.06
C LYS A 313 -14.95 26.65 -0.19
N VAL A 314 -14.66 25.34 -0.24
CA VAL A 314 -15.06 24.45 -1.33
C VAL A 314 -16.22 23.57 -0.91
N MET A 315 -17.17 23.38 -1.83
CA MET A 315 -18.38 22.58 -1.63
C MET A 315 -18.40 21.40 -2.61
N ALA A 316 -19.16 20.35 -2.27
CA ALA A 316 -19.29 19.15 -3.13
C ALA A 316 -19.76 19.47 -4.56
N LYS A 317 -20.59 20.51 -4.73
CA LYS A 317 -21.05 20.97 -6.06
C LYS A 317 -19.91 21.50 -6.94
N ASP A 318 -18.88 22.09 -6.34
CA ASP A 318 -17.73 22.65 -7.07
C ASP A 318 -16.88 21.49 -7.60
N VAL A 319 -16.71 20.44 -6.79
CA VAL A 319 -16.06 19.19 -7.21
C VAL A 319 -16.83 18.50 -8.32
N ALA A 320 -18.15 18.39 -8.19
CA ALA A 320 -19.01 17.81 -9.23
C ALA A 320 -18.92 18.58 -10.56
N ALA A 321 -18.82 19.92 -10.52
CA ALA A 321 -18.64 20.74 -11.71
C ALA A 321 -17.30 20.48 -12.41
N VAL A 322 -16.20 20.39 -11.65
CA VAL A 322 -14.88 20.05 -12.21
C VAL A 322 -14.87 18.64 -12.79
N ARG A 323 -15.47 17.65 -12.09
CA ARG A 323 -15.56 16.25 -12.55
C ARG A 323 -16.29 16.11 -13.89
N LYS A 324 -17.28 16.97 -14.16
CA LYS A 324 -18.02 17.01 -15.43
C LYS A 324 -17.35 17.84 -16.52
N GLY A 325 -16.25 18.53 -16.22
CA GLY A 325 -15.62 19.49 -17.13
C GLY A 325 -16.42 20.78 -17.33
N GLU A 326 -17.30 21.11 -16.38
CA GLU A 326 -18.19 22.29 -16.42
C GLU A 326 -17.56 23.51 -15.72
N ALA A 327 -16.44 23.31 -15.00
CA ALA A 327 -15.63 24.37 -14.43
C ALA A 327 -14.67 24.96 -15.49
N LYS A 328 -14.58 26.29 -15.57
CA LYS A 328 -13.70 27.02 -16.50
C LYS A 328 -12.28 27.12 -15.97
#